data_AF-A0A6N9A9P1-F1
#
_entry.id   AF-A0A6N9A9P1-F1
#
_cell.length_a   1.000
_cell.length_b   1.000
_cell.length_c   1.000
_cell.angle_alpha   90.00
_cell.angle_beta   90.00
_cell.angle_gamma   90.00
#
_symmetry.space_group_name_H-M   'P 1'
#
loop_
_entity.id
_entity.type
_entity.pdbx_description
1 polymer ?
#
loop_
_entity_poly.entity_id
_entity_poly.type
_entity_poly.pdbx_seq_one_letter_code
_entity_poly.pdbx_strand_id
1 'polypeptide(L)' 'MRGTRLASIRVPCRFQERDGFVVADQLRTVDRVRLARRLGRLPHSTVAQVLNVLQRMFAP' A
#
# COMPACT_ATOMS: atom_id res chain seq x y z
N MET A 1 -25.42 1.93 13.29
CA MET A 1 -24.28 2.80 12.94
C MET A 1 -23.35 2.05 11.99
N ARG A 2 -23.68 2.00 10.69
CA ARG A 2 -22.81 1.41 9.67
C ARG A 2 -21.92 2.51 9.13
N GLY A 3 -20.82 2.79 9.84
CA GLY A 3 -19.77 3.66 9.33
C GLY A 3 -19.05 2.91 8.22
N THR A 4 -19.36 3.22 6.97
CA THR A 4 -18.50 2.92 5.84
C THR A 4 -17.12 3.46 6.21
N ARG A 5 -16.20 2.60 6.65
CA ARG A 5 -14.80 3.00 6.79
C ARG A 5 -14.37 3.34 5.39
N LEU A 6 -14.36 4.64 5.06
CA LEU A 6 -13.61 5.17 3.94
C LEU A 6 -12.26 4.47 4.04
N ALA A 7 -11.99 3.54 3.13
CA ALA A 7 -10.75 2.81 3.19
C ALA A 7 -9.66 3.86 3.02
N SER A 8 -8.90 4.07 4.08
CA SER A 8 -7.82 5.03 4.04
C SER A 8 -6.92 4.66 2.86
N ILE A 9 -6.64 5.64 2.01
CA ILE A 9 -5.60 5.56 0.97
C ILE A 9 -4.23 5.12 1.55
N ARG A 10 -4.07 5.25 2.87
CA ARG A 10 -2.95 4.73 3.64
C ARG A 10 -3.32 3.39 4.27
N VAL A 11 -2.74 2.32 3.76
CA VAL A 11 -2.93 0.96 4.27
C VAL A 11 -1.91 0.70 5.39
N PRO A 12 -2.32 0.42 6.63
CA PRO A 12 -1.39 0.12 7.71
C PRO A 12 -0.62 -1.18 7.42
N CYS A 13 0.67 -1.18 7.72
CA CYS A 13 1.53 -2.33 7.55
C CYS A 13 2.59 -2.41 8.63
N ARG A 14 3.06 -3.62 8.92
CA ARG A 14 4.27 -3.85 9.71
C ARG A 14 5.36 -4.40 8.80
N PHE A 15 6.52 -3.75 8.79
CA PHE A 15 7.66 -4.12 7.96
C PHE A 15 8.96 -4.00 8.76
N GLN A 16 9.75 -5.08 8.81
CA GLN A 16 10.98 -5.13 9.61
C GLN A 16 10.76 -4.62 11.05
N GLU A 17 9.73 -5.18 11.69
CA GLU A 17 9.31 -4.87 13.07
C GLU A 17 8.80 -3.45 13.31
N ARG A 18 8.72 -2.60 12.28
CA ARG A 18 8.22 -1.23 12.36
C ARG A 18 6.81 -1.12 11.82
N ASP A 19 5.96 -0.42 12.55
CA ASP A 19 4.64 -0.04 12.09
C ASP A 19 4.72 1.17 11.16
N GLY A 20 3.91 1.16 10.11
CA GLY A 20 3.89 2.20 9.10
C GLY A 20 2.70 2.07 8.17
N PHE A 21 2.79 2.75 7.02
CA PHE A 21 1.72 2.77 6.03
C PHE A 21 2.27 2.61 4.62
N VAL A 22 1.56 1.84 3.80
CA VAL A 22 1.65 1.93 2.34
C VAL A 22 0.77 3.08 1.90
N VAL A 23 1.34 4.04 1.17
CA VAL A 23 0.70 5.30 0.79
C VAL A 23 0.27 5.21 -0.69
N ALA A 24 -0.98 4.78 -0.94
CA ALA A 24 -1.46 4.42 -2.28
C ALA A 24 -1.73 5.63 -3.21
N ASP A 25 -1.77 6.83 -2.66
CA ASP A 25 -1.91 8.11 -3.37
C ASP A 25 -0.57 8.70 -3.85
N GLN A 26 0.57 8.17 -3.38
CA GLN A 26 1.91 8.63 -3.77
C GLN A 26 2.57 7.75 -4.83
N LEU A 27 1.77 7.20 -5.74
CA LEU A 27 2.26 6.40 -6.86
C LEU A 27 3.05 7.27 -7.83
N ARG A 28 4.26 6.82 -8.16
CA ARG A 28 5.09 7.42 -9.21
C ARG A 28 5.84 6.33 -9.97
N THR A 29 6.15 6.59 -11.22
CA THR A 29 7.11 5.79 -11.97
C THR A 29 8.52 6.01 -11.41
N VAL A 30 9.34 4.96 -11.40
CA VAL A 30 10.73 5.03 -10.96
C VAL A 30 11.60 4.27 -11.95
N ASP A 31 12.74 4.85 -12.33
CA ASP A 31 13.73 4.16 -13.14
C ASP A 31 14.41 3.04 -12.32
N ARG A 32 14.74 1.92 -12.99
CA ARG A 32 15.36 0.75 -12.36
C ARG A 32 16.70 1.08 -11.71
N VAL A 33 17.48 2.02 -12.24
CA VAL A 33 18.77 2.43 -11.64
C VAL A 33 18.59 3.10 -10.28
N ARG A 34 17.39 3.62 -9.96
CA ARG A 34 17.08 4.21 -8.65
C ARG A 34 16.77 3.14 -7.58
N LEU A 35 16.59 1.88 -7.97
CA LEU A 35 16.34 0.78 -7.04
C LEU A 35 17.67 0.18 -6.54
N ALA A 36 18.14 0.65 -5.39
CA ALA A 36 19.43 0.25 -4.85
C ALA A 36 19.52 -1.24 -4.45
N ARG A 37 18.52 -1.76 -3.71
CA ARG A 37 18.49 -3.16 -3.27
C ARG A 37 17.09 -3.60 -2.85
N ARG A 38 16.87 -4.92 -2.82
CA ARG A 38 15.66 -5.52 -2.27
C ARG A 38 15.74 -5.59 -0.73
N LEU A 39 14.76 -4.99 -0.05
CA LEU A 39 14.73 -4.91 1.43
C LEU A 39 13.95 -6.06 2.09
N GLY A 40 13.01 -6.68 1.38
CA GLY A 40 12.16 -7.73 1.93
C GLY A 40 10.87 -7.93 1.15
N ARG A 41 9.84 -8.42 1.83
CA ARG A 41 8.47 -8.58 1.32
C ARG A 41 7.47 -8.10 2.37
N LEU A 42 6.32 -7.63 1.93
CA LEU A 42 5.17 -7.37 2.80
C LEU A 42 4.31 -8.64 2.95
N PRO A 43 3.55 -8.77 4.05
CA PRO A 43 2.56 -9.83 4.19
C PRO A 43 1.54 -9.83 3.05
N HIS A 44 1.09 -11.01 2.63
CA HIS A 44 0.10 -11.14 1.56
C HIS A 44 -1.21 -10.39 1.87
N SER A 45 -1.61 -10.37 3.15
CA SER A 45 -2.78 -9.63 3.63
C SER A 45 -2.66 -8.12 3.39
N THR A 46 -1.49 -7.54 3.64
CA THR A 46 -1.22 -6.11 3.35
C THR A 46 -1.28 -5.84 1.86
N VAL A 47 -0.67 -6.71 1.04
CA VAL A 47 -0.69 -6.56 -0.43
C VAL A 47 -2.12 -6.62 -0.98
N ALA A 48 -2.94 -7.56 -0.50
CA ALA A 48 -4.34 -7.65 -0.90
C ALA A 48 -5.15 -6.40 -0.54
N GLN A 49 -4.90 -5.81 0.63
CA GLN A 49 -5.53 -4.54 1.02
C GLN A 49 -5.12 -3.38 0.13
N VAL A 50 -3.82 -3.27 -0.20
CA VAL A 50 -3.32 -2.26 -1.14
C VAL A 50 -3.98 -2.40 -2.50
N LEU A 51 -4.05 -3.62 -3.05
CA LEU A 51 -4.71 -3.85 -4.34
C LEU A 51 -6.19 -3.46 -4.33
N ASN A 52 -6.92 -3.75 -3.25
CA ASN A 52 -8.31 -3.35 -3.11
C ASN A 52 -8.46 -1.81 -3.03
N VAL A 53 -7.53 -1.11 -2.36
CA VAL A 53 -7.51 0.36 -2.37
C VAL A 53 -7.25 0.87 -3.79
N LEU A 54 -6.26 0.34 -4.50
CA LEU A 54 -5.96 0.73 -5.88
C LEU A 54 -7.14 0.49 -6.83
N GLN A 55 -7.78 -0.69 -6.75
CA GLN A 55 -8.97 -0.99 -7.54
C GLN A 55 -10.08 0.03 -7.31
N ARG A 56 -10.31 0.46 -6.06
CA ARG A 56 -11.32 1.48 -5.76
C ARG A 56 -10.93 2.87 -6.23
N MET A 57 -9.64 3.21 -6.25
CA MET A 57 -9.16 4.51 -6.76
C MET A 57 -9.32 4.64 -8.27
N PHE A 58 -9.28 3.52 -9.01
CA PHE A 58 -9.33 3.49 -10.47
C PHE A 58 -10.58 2.80 -11.04
N ALA A 59 -11.52 2.38 -10.21
CA ALA A 59 -12.80 1.86 -10.67
C ALA A 59 -13.60 2.97 -11.38
N PRO A 60 -14.35 2.65 -12.46
CA PRO A 60 -15.20 3.61 -13.18
C PRO A 60 -16.26 4.28 -12.31
#